data_AF-A0A1U9KFM8-F1
#
_entry.id   AF-A0A1U9KFM8-F1
#
_cell.length_a   1.000
_cell.length_b   1.000
_cell.length_c   1.000
_cell.angle_alpha   90.00
_cell.angle_beta   90.00
_cell.angle_gamma   90.00
#
_symmetry.space_group_name_H-M   'P 1'
#
loop_
_entity.id
_entity.type
_entity.pdbx_description
1 polymer ?
#
loop_
_entity_poly.entity_id
_entity_poly.type
_entity_poly.pdbx_seq_one_letter_code
_entity_poly.pdbx_strand_id
1 'polypeptide(L)'
;MNIEIFGIPFWIDGIEGEVRGLQNWSTTSVTSSGNGTATHLGGGNYQFQGPKVTTTTTQNQTFWVVTPSGHERQISGNYPLREGQKIAVVWGSVKGANATGHLLVRNLTTATGWTNDEGLPGVINRYGWRKLFLSYLAGLVIVSILMLVIVHATPADIVVFTVITPFIAFIHLNFLVRRNQKKALAVIETAVRNNPDFLKSLEK
;
A
#
# COMPACT_ATOMS: atom_id res chain seq x y z
N MET A 1 10.00 4.38 20.82
CA MET A 1 10.68 5.61 20.35
C MET A 1 9.66 6.55 19.71
N ASN A 2 9.86 7.87 19.79
CA ASN A 2 9.04 8.85 19.06
C ASN A 2 9.88 9.54 17.99
N ILE A 3 9.30 9.73 16.81
CA ILE A 3 9.87 10.44 15.66
C ILE A 3 8.83 11.39 15.07
N GLU A 4 9.23 12.14 14.05
CA GLU A 4 8.34 13.04 13.32
C GLU A 4 8.37 12.70 11.82
N ILE A 5 7.21 12.55 11.21
CA ILE A 5 7.06 12.30 9.77
C ILE A 5 6.13 13.38 9.20
N PHE A 6 6.65 14.20 8.28
CA PHE A 6 5.89 15.30 7.66
C PHE A 6 5.27 16.30 8.66
N GLY A 7 5.93 16.59 9.79
CA GLY A 7 5.33 17.47 10.81
C GLY A 7 4.45 16.73 11.82
N ILE A 8 4.25 15.41 11.66
CA ILE A 8 3.28 14.64 12.45
C ILE A 8 4.05 13.75 13.44
N PRO A 9 3.74 13.83 14.75
CA PRO A 9 4.39 12.98 15.75
C PRO A 9 3.97 11.52 15.57
N PHE A 10 4.97 10.65 15.52
CA PHE A 10 4.83 9.25 15.19
C PHE A 10 5.61 8.40 16.20
N TRP A 11 4.95 7.43 16.81
CA TRP A 11 5.60 6.51 17.74
C TRP A 11 5.97 5.23 16.99
N ILE A 12 7.11 4.65 17.40
CA ILE A 12 7.69 3.42 16.87
C ILE A 12 7.97 2.50 18.05
N ASP A 13 7.64 1.23 17.89
CA ASP A 13 7.91 0.17 18.84
C ASP A 13 8.24 -1.12 18.08
N GLY A 14 8.74 -2.14 18.78
CA GLY A 14 9.06 -3.38 18.11
C GLY A 14 9.39 -4.53 19.06
N ILE A 15 9.77 -5.65 18.47
CA ILE A 15 10.13 -6.88 19.15
C ILE A 15 11.26 -7.57 18.40
N GLU A 16 12.20 -8.16 19.11
CA GLU A 16 13.20 -9.07 18.57
C GLU A 16 12.97 -10.48 19.10
N GLY A 17 12.96 -11.46 18.21
CA GLY A 17 12.71 -12.84 18.61
C GLY A 17 12.99 -13.85 17.51
N GLU A 18 12.73 -15.10 17.83
CA GLU A 18 12.85 -16.23 16.91
C GLU A 18 11.53 -16.43 16.16
N VAL A 19 11.62 -16.73 14.85
CA VAL A 19 10.47 -17.11 14.04
C VAL A 19 10.01 -18.50 14.44
N ARG A 20 8.73 -18.63 14.80
CA ARG A 20 8.06 -19.89 15.15
C ARG A 20 6.74 -20.04 14.39
N GLY A 21 6.33 -21.28 14.14
CA GLY A 21 5.01 -21.57 13.57
C GLY A 21 4.81 -20.93 12.19
N LEU A 22 5.83 -20.96 11.34
CA LEU A 22 5.81 -20.41 9.99
C LEU A 22 4.80 -21.18 9.13
N GLN A 23 3.75 -20.52 8.68
CA GLN A 23 2.72 -21.09 7.82
C GLN A 23 2.65 -20.32 6.51
N ASN A 24 2.70 -21.05 5.39
CA ASN A 24 2.55 -20.50 4.04
C ASN A 24 1.39 -21.20 3.34
N TRP A 25 0.51 -20.44 2.71
CA TRP A 25 -0.57 -20.99 1.88
C TRP A 25 -0.89 -20.07 0.72
N SER A 26 -1.48 -20.62 -0.34
CA SER A 26 -1.95 -19.83 -1.48
C SER A 26 -3.46 -19.91 -1.60
N THR A 27 -4.11 -18.77 -1.80
CA THR A 27 -5.53 -18.69 -2.12
C THR A 27 -5.66 -18.34 -3.59
N THR A 28 -6.29 -19.22 -4.37
CA THR A 28 -6.58 -18.96 -5.78
C THR A 28 -8.06 -18.63 -5.94
N SER A 29 -8.35 -17.42 -6.40
CA SER A 29 -9.69 -17.00 -6.79
C SER A 29 -9.85 -17.14 -8.30
N VAL A 30 -10.90 -17.85 -8.72
CA VAL A 30 -11.26 -18.02 -10.13
C VAL A 30 -12.53 -17.23 -10.38
N THR A 31 -12.47 -16.25 -11.25
CA THR A 31 -13.62 -15.47 -11.69
C THR A 31 -13.85 -15.71 -13.17
N SER A 32 -15.02 -16.22 -13.52
CA SER A 32 -15.46 -16.33 -14.91
C SER A 32 -16.35 -15.13 -15.24
N SER A 33 -16.10 -14.48 -16.36
CA SER A 33 -16.87 -13.33 -16.84
C SER A 33 -17.26 -13.52 -18.30
N GLY A 34 -18.51 -13.18 -18.63
CA GLY A 34 -19.09 -13.38 -19.96
C GLY A 34 -19.89 -14.68 -20.07
N ASN A 35 -21.00 -14.64 -20.81
CA ASN A 35 -21.72 -15.83 -21.24
C ASN A 35 -21.10 -16.31 -22.55
N GLY A 36 -20.88 -17.62 -22.69
CA GLY A 36 -20.46 -18.16 -23.98
C GLY A 36 -21.53 -17.87 -25.03
N THR A 37 -21.18 -17.14 -26.09
CA THR A 37 -22.11 -16.82 -27.17
C THR A 37 -21.66 -17.49 -28.47
N ALA A 38 -22.62 -18.06 -29.18
CA ALA A 38 -22.46 -18.50 -30.55
C ALA A 38 -23.31 -17.58 -31.43
N THR A 39 -22.66 -16.80 -32.30
CA THR A 39 -23.32 -15.90 -33.23
C THR A 39 -23.26 -16.52 -34.63
N HIS A 40 -24.43 -16.82 -35.21
CA HIS A 40 -24.51 -17.30 -36.59
C HIS A 40 -24.19 -16.13 -37.54
N LEU A 41 -23.18 -16.30 -38.40
CA LEU A 41 -22.71 -15.28 -39.34
C LEU A 41 -23.31 -15.45 -40.75
N GLY A 42 -24.10 -16.51 -40.99
CA GLY A 42 -24.66 -16.84 -42.30
C GLY A 42 -23.80 -17.84 -43.10
N GLY A 43 -24.41 -18.52 -44.08
CA GLY A 43 -23.74 -19.49 -44.95
C GLY A 43 -23.23 -20.76 -44.24
N GLY A 44 -23.77 -21.09 -43.06
CA GLY A 44 -23.31 -22.22 -42.24
C GLY A 44 -22.14 -21.89 -41.31
N ASN A 45 -21.68 -20.63 -41.26
CA ASN A 45 -20.58 -20.19 -40.41
C ASN A 45 -21.08 -19.68 -39.05
N TYR A 46 -20.34 -20.00 -37.99
CA TYR A 46 -20.59 -19.57 -36.61
C TYR A 46 -19.35 -18.93 -36.01
N GLN A 47 -19.53 -17.85 -35.25
CA GLN A 47 -18.51 -17.25 -34.40
C GLN A 47 -18.81 -17.57 -32.94
N PHE A 48 -17.82 -18.12 -32.24
CA PHE A 48 -17.91 -18.45 -30.83
C PHE A 48 -17.06 -17.49 -30.01
N GLN A 49 -17.64 -16.87 -28.99
CA GLN A 49 -16.90 -16.18 -27.93
C GLN A 49 -17.08 -16.95 -26.63
N GLY A 50 -15.98 -17.52 -26.14
CA GLY A 50 -15.96 -18.23 -24.87
C GLY A 50 -15.97 -17.28 -23.67
N PRO A 51 -16.40 -17.75 -22.49
CA PRO A 51 -16.26 -16.98 -21.26
C PRO A 51 -14.79 -16.70 -20.96
N LYS A 52 -14.51 -15.49 -20.45
CA LYS A 52 -13.18 -15.10 -20.00
C LYS A 52 -12.99 -15.54 -18.56
N VAL A 53 -12.10 -16.51 -18.37
CA VAL A 53 -11.66 -16.96 -17.05
C VAL A 53 -10.46 -16.13 -16.60
N THR A 54 -10.58 -15.50 -15.44
CA THR A 54 -9.49 -14.79 -14.76
C THR A 54 -9.17 -15.52 -13.47
N THR A 55 -7.90 -15.88 -13.30
CA THR A 55 -7.40 -16.57 -12.12
C THR A 55 -6.41 -15.67 -11.39
N THR A 56 -6.65 -15.42 -10.11
CA THR A 56 -5.78 -14.63 -9.25
C THR A 56 -5.30 -15.51 -8.11
N THR A 57 -3.98 -15.73 -8.01
CA THR A 57 -3.38 -16.46 -6.90
C THR A 57 -2.71 -15.47 -5.94
N THR A 58 -3.17 -15.47 -4.69
CA THR A 58 -2.60 -14.69 -3.60
C THR A 58 -1.82 -15.61 -2.68
N GLN A 59 -0.54 -15.30 -2.46
CA GLN A 59 0.27 -15.97 -1.45
C GLN A 59 0.03 -15.31 -0.10
N ASN A 60 -0.12 -16.13 0.93
CA ASN A 60 -0.29 -15.71 2.31
C ASN A 60 0.76 -16.42 3.17
N GLN A 61 1.20 -15.70 4.19
CA GLN A 61 2.15 -16.21 5.15
C GLN A 61 1.87 -15.59 6.52
N THR A 62 1.91 -16.42 7.56
CA THR A 62 1.92 -15.99 8.96
C THR A 62 3.02 -16.68 9.73
N PHE A 63 3.50 -16.02 10.78
CA PHE A 63 4.44 -16.59 11.73
C PHE A 63 4.34 -15.86 13.06
N TRP A 64 4.85 -16.49 14.11
CA TRP A 64 5.02 -15.89 15.42
C TRP A 64 6.46 -15.44 15.60
N VAL A 65 6.64 -14.29 16.24
CA VAL A 65 7.92 -13.82 16.74
C VAL A 65 7.91 -14.02 18.24
N VAL A 66 8.78 -14.90 18.73
CA VAL A 66 8.86 -15.27 20.13
C VAL A 66 10.16 -14.73 20.72
N THR A 67 10.04 -13.84 21.69
CA THR A 67 11.17 -13.27 22.44
C THR A 67 11.76 -14.30 23.39
N PRO A 68 13.02 -14.15 23.83
CA PRO A 68 13.58 -14.96 24.91
C PRO A 68 12.80 -14.86 26.23
N SER A 69 12.08 -13.74 26.45
CA SER A 69 11.23 -13.51 27.62
C SER A 69 9.86 -14.19 27.54
N GLY A 70 9.53 -14.82 26.39
CA GLY A 70 8.29 -15.56 26.17
C GLY A 70 7.14 -14.70 25.66
N HIS A 71 7.36 -13.42 25.37
CA HIS A 71 6.39 -12.60 24.64
C HIS A 71 6.32 -13.03 23.18
N GLU A 72 5.09 -13.22 22.70
CA GLU A 72 4.82 -13.66 21.33
C GLU A 72 4.00 -12.62 20.57
N ARG A 73 4.31 -12.45 19.28
CA ARG A 73 3.51 -11.62 18.39
C ARG A 73 3.35 -12.28 17.03
N GLN A 74 2.11 -12.41 16.58
CA GLN A 74 1.81 -12.90 15.24
C GLN A 74 2.03 -11.80 14.20
N ILE A 75 2.72 -12.13 13.13
CA ILE A 75 2.99 -11.27 11.99
C ILE A 75 2.47 -11.95 10.74
N SER A 76 1.84 -11.17 9.87
CA SER A 76 1.32 -11.60 8.59
C SER A 76 2.03 -10.88 7.46
N GLY A 77 2.43 -11.62 6.43
CA GLY A 77 3.04 -11.06 5.23
C GLY A 77 4.08 -11.99 4.61
N ASN A 78 4.40 -11.74 3.35
CA ASN A 78 5.24 -12.64 2.56
C ASN A 78 6.71 -12.23 2.66
N TYR A 79 7.46 -12.93 3.51
CA TYR A 79 8.89 -12.70 3.74
C TYR A 79 9.67 -14.00 3.55
N PRO A 80 10.87 -13.96 2.94
CA PRO A 80 11.72 -15.15 2.76
C PRO A 80 12.41 -15.52 4.08
N LEU A 81 11.61 -15.90 5.08
CA LEU A 81 12.01 -16.30 6.41
C LEU A 81 11.93 -17.83 6.55
N ARG A 82 12.69 -18.37 7.49
CA ARG A 82 12.64 -19.77 7.92
C ARG A 82 12.43 -19.83 9.42
N GLU A 83 11.80 -20.90 9.86
CA GLU A 83 11.66 -21.18 11.29
C GLU A 83 13.04 -21.26 11.95
N GLY A 84 13.14 -20.70 13.15
CA GLY A 84 14.39 -20.62 13.91
C GLY A 84 15.29 -19.41 13.61
N GLN A 85 14.95 -18.59 12.61
CA GLN A 85 15.70 -17.36 12.34
C GLN A 85 15.37 -16.27 13.35
N LYS A 86 16.39 -15.48 13.74
CA LYS A 86 16.20 -14.30 14.58
C LYS A 86 15.79 -13.12 13.72
N ILE A 87 14.70 -12.46 14.11
CA ILE A 87 14.17 -11.31 13.40
C ILE A 87 13.81 -10.19 14.38
N ALA A 88 13.92 -8.96 13.91
CA ALA A 88 13.38 -7.77 14.54
C ALA A 88 12.20 -7.28 13.73
N VAL A 89 11.06 -7.07 14.39
CA VAL A 89 9.86 -6.53 13.77
C VAL A 89 9.51 -5.20 14.43
N VAL A 90 9.28 -4.19 13.61
CA VAL A 90 8.98 -2.83 14.06
C VAL A 90 7.61 -2.43 13.54
N TRP A 91 6.79 -1.85 14.41
CA TRP A 91 5.52 -1.24 14.08
C TRP A 91 5.44 0.17 14.68
N GLY A 92 4.41 0.91 14.29
CA GLY A 92 4.25 2.26 14.76
C GLY A 92 3.01 2.92 14.19
N SER A 93 2.63 4.05 14.77
CA SER A 93 1.49 4.82 14.30
C SER A 93 1.64 6.28 14.71
N VAL A 94 0.68 7.11 14.29
CA VAL A 94 0.56 8.47 14.81
C VAL A 94 0.24 8.44 16.30
N LYS A 95 0.70 9.46 17.04
CA LYS A 95 0.44 9.57 18.48
C LYS A 95 -1.06 9.49 18.78
N GLY A 96 -1.44 8.60 19.69
CA GLY A 96 -2.83 8.37 20.09
C GLY A 96 -3.61 7.39 19.20
N ALA A 97 -2.98 6.80 18.18
CA ALA A 97 -3.57 5.74 17.36
C ALA A 97 -2.85 4.40 17.56
N ASN A 98 -3.59 3.32 17.35
CA ASN A 98 -3.04 1.97 17.32
C ASN A 98 -2.30 1.71 15.99
N ALA A 99 -1.33 0.81 16.03
CA ALA A 99 -0.66 0.34 14.81
C ALA A 99 -1.62 -0.55 14.02
N THR A 100 -1.72 -0.31 12.70
CA THR A 100 -2.55 -1.12 11.79
C THR A 100 -1.82 -2.37 11.31
N GLY A 101 -0.50 -2.39 11.41
CA GLY A 101 0.37 -3.50 11.03
C GLY A 101 1.81 -3.21 11.40
N HIS A 102 2.73 -4.05 10.94
CA HIS A 102 4.16 -3.80 11.05
C HIS A 102 4.66 -2.95 9.87
N LEU A 103 5.75 -2.24 10.09
CA LEU A 103 6.36 -1.29 9.15
C LEU A 103 7.65 -1.84 8.58
N LEU A 104 8.43 -2.57 9.39
CA LEU A 104 9.72 -3.14 9.02
C LEU A 104 9.85 -4.53 9.63
N VAL A 105 10.34 -5.48 8.83
CA VAL A 105 10.82 -6.78 9.29
C VAL A 105 12.28 -6.89 8.90
N ARG A 106 13.16 -7.16 9.85
CA ARG A 106 14.59 -7.37 9.61
C ARG A 106 15.01 -8.74 10.09
N ASN A 107 15.57 -9.52 9.20
CA ASN A 107 16.24 -10.75 9.54
C ASN A 107 17.64 -10.44 10.05
N LEU A 108 17.90 -10.75 11.31
CA LEU A 108 19.18 -10.52 11.96
C LEU A 108 20.19 -11.63 11.63
N THR A 109 19.72 -12.83 11.27
CA THR A 109 20.55 -13.94 10.83
C THR A 109 21.15 -13.69 9.43
N THR A 110 20.37 -13.15 8.50
CA THR A 110 20.82 -12.88 7.11
C THR A 110 21.13 -11.41 6.83
N ALA A 111 20.94 -10.53 7.82
CA ALA A 111 21.05 -9.07 7.70
C ALA A 111 20.15 -8.41 6.63
N THR A 112 19.12 -9.10 6.16
CA THR A 112 18.16 -8.59 5.16
C THR A 112 16.97 -7.93 5.82
N GLY A 113 16.39 -6.90 5.20
CA GLY A 113 15.21 -6.20 5.72
C GLY A 113 14.17 -5.93 4.65
N TRP A 114 12.91 -5.82 5.07
CA TRP A 114 11.75 -5.57 4.23
C TRP A 114 10.82 -4.57 4.92
N THR A 115 10.28 -3.64 4.14
CA THR A 115 9.29 -2.66 4.61
C THR A 115 7.90 -3.03 4.15
N ASN A 116 6.89 -2.74 4.97
CA ASN A 116 5.48 -2.90 4.61
C ASN A 116 4.77 -1.55 4.65
N ASP A 117 4.22 -1.12 3.52
CA ASP A 117 3.53 0.15 3.37
C ASP A 117 2.06 0.09 3.84
N GLU A 118 1.48 -1.11 3.97
CA GLU A 118 0.14 -1.30 4.54
C GLU A 118 0.09 -0.99 6.05
N GLY A 119 1.23 -1.11 6.73
CA GLY A 119 1.37 -0.72 8.14
C GLY A 119 1.34 0.79 8.38
N LEU A 120 1.46 1.62 7.33
CA LEU A 120 1.46 3.07 7.48
C LEU A 120 0.03 3.61 7.67
N PRO A 121 -0.19 4.51 8.64
CA PRO A 121 -1.49 5.11 8.84
C PRO A 121 -1.90 5.99 7.66
N GLY A 122 -3.19 5.96 7.32
CA GLY A 122 -3.75 6.68 6.16
C GLY A 122 -3.47 8.19 6.15
N VAL A 123 -3.27 8.80 7.33
CA VAL A 123 -2.92 10.23 7.49
C VAL A 123 -1.54 10.54 6.87
N ILE A 124 -0.57 9.64 7.03
CA ILE A 124 0.77 9.76 6.43
C ILE A 124 0.69 9.50 4.92
N ASN A 125 -0.02 8.44 4.51
CA ASN A 125 -0.17 8.07 3.11
C ASN A 125 -0.81 9.21 2.29
N ARG A 126 -1.84 9.84 2.83
CA ARG A 126 -2.58 10.93 2.17
C ARG A 126 -2.04 12.32 2.52
N TYR A 127 -0.85 12.45 3.11
CA TYR A 127 -0.30 13.75 3.46
C TYR A 127 -0.24 14.68 2.23
N GLY A 128 -0.82 15.88 2.33
CA GLY A 128 -0.87 16.84 1.22
C GLY A 128 -1.99 16.63 0.20
N TRP A 129 -2.87 15.62 0.37
CA TRP A 129 -3.98 15.38 -0.56
C TRP A 129 -4.94 16.58 -0.66
N ARG A 130 -5.19 17.30 0.45
CA ARG A 130 -6.03 18.50 0.46
C ARG A 130 -5.47 19.60 -0.44
N LYS A 131 -4.15 19.81 -0.40
CA LYS A 131 -3.48 20.79 -1.24
C LYS A 131 -3.59 20.41 -2.72
N LEU A 132 -3.40 19.12 -3.03
CA LEU A 132 -3.57 18.59 -4.38
C LEU A 132 -5.01 18.76 -4.88
N PHE A 133 -5.99 18.40 -4.05
CA PHE A 133 -7.42 18.54 -4.37
C PHE A 133 -7.77 20.00 -4.64
N LEU A 134 -7.36 20.92 -3.77
CA LEU A 134 -7.59 22.36 -3.96
C LEU A 134 -6.91 22.90 -5.23
N SER A 135 -5.70 22.44 -5.57
CA SER A 135 -5.04 22.87 -6.81
C SER A 135 -5.77 22.40 -8.06
N TYR A 136 -6.31 21.17 -8.04
CA TYR A 136 -7.12 20.66 -9.16
C TYR A 136 -8.47 21.36 -9.27
N LEU A 137 -9.12 21.65 -8.13
CA LEU A 137 -10.38 22.37 -8.10
C LEU A 137 -10.20 23.80 -8.65
N ALA A 138 -9.16 24.50 -8.23
CA ALA A 138 -8.83 25.83 -8.75
C ALA A 138 -8.51 25.79 -10.25
N GLY A 139 -7.72 24.80 -10.70
CA GLY A 139 -7.41 24.61 -12.12
C GLY A 139 -8.66 24.35 -12.96
N LEU A 140 -9.60 23.53 -12.46
CA LEU A 140 -10.89 23.28 -13.13
C LEU A 140 -11.69 24.57 -13.31
N VAL A 141 -11.85 25.37 -12.24
CA VAL A 141 -12.59 26.63 -12.30
C VAL A 141 -11.97 27.59 -13.33
N ILE A 142 -10.64 27.72 -13.32
CA ILE A 142 -9.91 28.59 -14.26
C ILE A 142 -10.12 28.14 -15.71
N VAL A 143 -9.94 26.85 -16.00
CA VAL A 143 -10.11 26.29 -17.34
C VAL A 143 -11.57 26.40 -17.82
N SER A 144 -12.55 26.15 -16.94
CA SER A 144 -13.97 26.30 -17.28
C SER A 144 -14.33 27.73 -17.65
N ILE A 145 -13.82 28.73 -16.92
CA ILE A 145 -14.04 30.16 -17.25
C ILE A 145 -13.38 30.49 -18.60
N LEU A 146 -12.15 30.04 -18.83
CA LEU A 146 -11.43 30.23 -20.10
C LEU A 146 -12.20 29.63 -21.30
N MET A 147 -12.72 28.41 -21.16
CA MET A 147 -13.49 27.74 -22.21
C MET A 147 -14.79 28.47 -22.55
N LEU A 148 -15.45 29.03 -21.53
CA LEU A 148 -16.72 29.76 -21.69
C LEU A 148 -16.52 31.14 -22.32
N VAL A 149 -15.44 31.85 -21.97
CA VAL A 149 -15.19 33.22 -22.43
C VAL A 149 -14.53 33.28 -23.81
N ILE A 150 -13.62 32.35 -24.11
CA ILE A 150 -12.75 32.47 -25.30
C ILE A 150 -13.15 31.49 -26.40
N VAL A 151 -13.41 30.24 -26.04
CA VAL A 151 -13.49 29.14 -27.02
C VAL A 151 -14.90 28.96 -27.58
N HIS A 152 -15.93 29.58 -26.98
CA HIS A 152 -17.34 29.28 -27.25
C HIS A 152 -17.57 27.76 -27.25
N ALA A 153 -16.94 27.09 -26.28
CA ALA A 153 -16.85 25.64 -26.23
C ALA A 153 -18.24 25.01 -26.23
N THR A 154 -18.40 23.93 -26.98
CA THR A 154 -19.66 23.20 -27.01
C THR A 154 -19.82 22.41 -25.71
N PRO A 155 -21.05 22.01 -25.33
CA PRO A 155 -21.26 21.16 -24.16
C PRO A 155 -20.44 19.85 -24.19
N ALA A 156 -20.12 19.33 -25.38
CA ALA A 156 -19.29 18.13 -25.54
C ALA A 156 -17.83 18.35 -25.07
N ASP A 157 -17.25 19.52 -25.34
CA ASP A 157 -15.89 19.87 -24.92
C ASP A 157 -15.77 19.95 -23.39
N ILE A 158 -16.83 20.44 -22.74
CA ILE A 158 -16.91 20.54 -21.28
C ILE A 158 -16.96 19.14 -20.65
N VAL A 159 -17.71 18.20 -21.25
CA VAL A 159 -17.82 16.81 -20.74
C VAL A 159 -16.48 16.08 -20.83
N VAL A 160 -15.71 16.27 -21.90
CA VAL A 160 -14.38 15.65 -22.04
C VAL A 160 -13.44 16.11 -20.92
N PHE A 161 -13.44 17.41 -20.61
CA PHE A 161 -12.61 17.97 -19.53
C PHE A 161 -13.04 17.50 -18.14
N THR A 162 -14.34 17.37 -17.87
CA THR A 162 -14.85 16.91 -16.57
C THR A 162 -14.58 15.44 -16.32
N VAL A 163 -14.38 14.61 -17.36
CA VAL A 163 -14.00 13.19 -17.20
C VAL A 163 -12.49 13.01 -17.12
N ILE A 164 -11.72 13.72 -17.95
CA ILE A 164 -10.26 13.58 -18.00
C ILE A 164 -9.60 14.15 -16.74
N THR A 165 -10.06 15.28 -16.23
CA THR A 165 -9.40 15.96 -15.11
C THR A 165 -9.44 15.14 -13.81
N PRO A 166 -10.57 14.53 -13.40
CA PRO A 166 -10.59 13.61 -12.27
C PRO A 166 -9.69 12.38 -12.47
N PHE A 167 -9.58 11.87 -13.70
CA PHE A 167 -8.69 10.75 -14.01
C PHE A 167 -7.21 11.12 -13.82
N ILE A 168 -6.79 12.28 -14.32
CA ILE A 168 -5.43 12.80 -14.09
C ILE A 168 -5.19 13.08 -12.60
N ALA A 169 -6.16 13.68 -11.91
CA ALA A 169 -6.08 13.93 -10.47
C ALA A 169 -5.95 12.63 -9.67
N PHE A 170 -6.67 11.58 -10.06
CA PHE A 170 -6.56 10.24 -9.46
C PHE A 170 -5.17 9.65 -9.66
N ILE A 171 -4.60 9.74 -10.87
CA ILE A 171 -3.23 9.30 -11.15
C ILE A 171 -2.22 10.05 -10.26
N HIS A 172 -2.32 11.38 -10.19
CA HIS A 172 -1.44 12.20 -9.34
C HIS A 172 -1.59 11.87 -7.85
N LEU A 173 -2.80 11.60 -7.39
CA LEU A 173 -3.04 11.18 -6.01
C LEU A 173 -2.32 9.86 -5.71
N ASN A 174 -2.40 8.87 -6.61
CA ASN A 174 -1.69 7.60 -6.46
C ASN A 174 -0.17 7.79 -6.43
N PHE A 175 0.38 8.66 -7.28
CA PHE A 175 1.81 9.00 -7.24
C PHE A 175 2.21 9.68 -5.94
N LEU A 176 1.39 10.61 -5.44
CA LEU A 176 1.62 11.30 -4.18
C LEU A 176 1.62 10.31 -3.01
N VAL A 177 0.65 9.39 -2.96
CA VAL A 177 0.56 8.35 -1.93
C VAL A 177 1.82 7.47 -1.94
N ARG A 178 2.22 6.94 -3.11
CA ARG A 178 3.43 6.13 -3.24
C ARG A 178 4.69 6.88 -2.84
N ARG A 179 4.79 8.16 -3.19
CA ARG A 179 5.93 9.01 -2.80
C ARG A 179 5.97 9.23 -1.28
N ASN A 180 4.81 9.48 -0.66
CA ASN A 180 4.71 9.67 0.78
C ASN A 180 5.08 8.39 1.53
N GLN A 181 4.58 7.23 1.09
CA GLN A 181 4.92 5.92 1.66
C GLN A 181 6.43 5.68 1.62
N LYS A 182 7.07 5.82 0.45
CA LYS A 182 8.52 5.64 0.30
C LYS A 182 9.33 6.57 1.22
N LYS A 183 8.95 7.84 1.30
CA LYS A 183 9.62 8.82 2.17
C LYS A 183 9.44 8.48 3.65
N ALA A 184 8.22 8.15 4.06
CA ALA A 184 7.93 7.80 5.45
C ALA A 184 8.70 6.55 5.88
N LEU A 185 8.68 5.49 5.08
CA LEU A 185 9.43 4.26 5.35
C LEU A 185 10.94 4.51 5.40
N ALA A 186 11.49 5.34 4.50
CA ALA A 186 12.91 5.69 4.55
C ALA A 186 13.28 6.45 5.83
N VAL A 187 12.42 7.36 6.31
CA VAL A 187 12.63 8.06 7.59
C VAL A 187 12.57 7.08 8.76
N ILE A 188 11.59 6.16 8.77
CA ILE A 188 11.45 5.13 9.79
C ILE A 188 12.69 4.22 9.81
N GLU A 189 13.09 3.69 8.65
CA GLU A 189 14.26 2.83 8.52
C GLU A 189 15.54 3.51 9.00
N THR A 190 15.73 4.78 8.61
CA THR A 190 16.86 5.58 9.06
C THR A 190 16.82 5.81 10.57
N ALA A 191 15.66 6.13 11.14
CA ALA A 191 15.51 6.35 12.57
C ALA A 191 15.77 5.08 13.39
N VAL A 192 15.28 3.92 12.93
CA VAL A 192 15.53 2.62 13.55
C VAL A 192 17.00 2.25 13.47
N ARG A 193 17.63 2.43 12.30
CA ARG A 193 19.05 2.09 12.09
C ARG A 193 20.00 2.96 12.90
N ASN A 194 19.69 4.26 13.03
CA ASN A 194 20.56 5.22 13.69
C ASN A 194 20.35 5.30 15.21
N ASN A 195 19.37 4.56 15.76
CA ASN A 195 19.11 4.54 17.20
C ASN A 195 19.53 3.18 17.81
N PRO A 196 20.77 3.05 18.32
CA PRO A 196 21.24 1.81 18.92
C PRO A 196 20.49 1.45 20.21
N ASP A 197 20.01 2.44 20.97
CA ASP A 197 19.25 2.19 22.20
C ASP A 197 17.87 1.61 21.88
N PHE A 198 17.26 2.04 20.78
CA PHE A 198 16.03 1.43 20.29
C PHE A 198 16.27 -0.02 19.88
N LEU A 199 17.33 -0.31 19.12
CA LEU A 199 17.65 -1.69 18.74
C LEU A 199 17.87 -2.58 19.97
N LYS A 200 18.61 -2.11 20.97
CA LYS A 200 18.78 -2.81 22.25
C LYS A 200 17.48 -3.00 23.02
N SER A 201 16.52 -2.09 22.86
CA SER A 201 15.21 -2.21 23.52
C SER A 201 14.35 -3.32 22.92
N LEU A 202 14.63 -3.75 21.68
CA LEU A 202 13.91 -4.84 21.01
C LEU A 202 14.26 -6.22 21.58
N GLU A 203 15.45 -6.38 22.17
CA GLU A 203 15.97 -7.65 22.70
C GLU A 203 15.28 -8.14 23.99
N LYS A 204 14.45 -7.29 24.61
CA LYS A 204 13.80 -7.55 25.90
C LYS A 204 12.46 -8.26 25.72
#